data_AF-A0A2X1PYE9-F1
#
_entry.id   AF-A0A2X1PYE9-F1
#
_cell.length_a   1.000
_cell.length_b   1.000
_cell.length_c   1.000
_cell.angle_alpha   90.00
_cell.angle_beta   90.00
_cell.angle_gamma   90.00
#
_symmetry.space_group_name_H-M   'P 1'
#
loop_
_entity.id
_entity.type
_entity.pdbx_description
1 polymer ?
#
loop_
_entity_poly.entity_id
_entity_poly.type
_entity_poly.pdbx_seq_one_letter_code
_entity_poly.pdbx_strand_id
1 'polypeptide(L)'
;MEKELSKLQLTDSYQLLEKIVNYKDSPACKEKQQCSLVDGKNTFSAKYQQEPGVSGPLKVGNSLVDAFTLQYYEGFPMDQVAWGEIKSDQQWKVLSKLKNGYQDSLFTSPEVARNVAKPLVSYIDKALVTDRTSAPKITVLVGHDSNIASLLTALDFKPYQLHDQNERTPIGGKIVFQRWHDSKANRD
;
A
#
# COMPACT_ATOMS: atom_id res chain seq x y z
N MET A 1 6.56 -12.47 1.05
CA MET A 1 6.95 -11.34 0.20
C MET A 1 7.17 -11.74 -1.26
N GLU A 2 8.22 -12.51 -1.63
CA GLU A 2 8.44 -12.91 -3.03
C GLU A 2 7.25 -13.64 -3.67
N LYS A 3 6.62 -14.55 -2.92
CA LYS A 3 5.38 -15.24 -3.32
C LYS A 3 4.20 -14.29 -3.55
N GLU A 4 4.15 -13.15 -2.85
CA GLU A 4 3.09 -12.16 -3.07
C GLU A 4 3.37 -11.37 -4.35
N LEU A 5 4.61 -10.95 -4.56
CA LEU A 5 5.03 -10.28 -5.79
C LEU A 5 4.77 -11.13 -7.04
N SER A 6 5.02 -12.45 -6.99
CA SER A 6 4.84 -13.34 -8.14
C SER A 6 3.39 -13.49 -8.61
N LYS A 7 2.42 -13.11 -7.78
CA LYS A 7 0.99 -13.09 -8.16
C LYS A 7 0.62 -11.85 -8.98
N LEU A 8 1.49 -10.84 -9.04
CA LEU A 8 1.21 -9.55 -9.64
C LEU A 8 1.69 -9.50 -11.09
N GLN A 9 0.90 -8.83 -11.94
CA GLN A 9 1.27 -8.53 -13.33
C GLN A 9 1.63 -7.04 -13.44
N LEU A 10 2.93 -6.75 -13.41
CA LEU A 10 3.47 -5.39 -13.32
C LEU A 10 4.27 -4.94 -14.55
N THR A 11 4.43 -5.81 -15.56
CA THR A 11 5.22 -5.51 -16.78
C THR A 11 4.75 -4.24 -17.47
N ASP A 12 3.45 -4.12 -17.73
CA ASP A 12 2.88 -2.94 -18.39
C ASP A 12 3.09 -1.67 -17.54
N SER A 13 3.01 -1.80 -16.21
CA SER A 13 3.23 -0.70 -15.28
C SER A 13 4.68 -0.22 -15.30
N TYR A 14 5.65 -1.13 -15.33
CA TYR A 14 7.06 -0.78 -15.45
C TYR A 14 7.37 -0.13 -16.80
N GLN A 15 6.89 -0.70 -17.90
CA GLN A 15 7.10 -0.13 -19.24
C GLN A 15 6.47 1.26 -19.39
N LEU A 16 5.28 1.47 -18.82
CA LEU A 16 4.63 2.78 -18.79
C LEU A 16 5.44 3.78 -17.95
N LEU A 17 5.87 3.37 -16.75
CA LEU A 17 6.66 4.21 -15.87
C LEU A 17 8.00 4.61 -16.52
N GLU A 18 8.70 3.67 -17.16
CA GLU A 18 9.97 3.95 -17.85
C GLU A 18 9.83 5.04 -18.91
N LYS A 19 8.73 5.04 -19.65
CA LYS A 19 8.43 6.07 -20.65
C LYS A 19 8.18 7.43 -20.00
N ILE A 20 7.34 7.47 -18.95
CA ILE A 20 6.98 8.70 -18.24
C ILE A 20 8.21 9.36 -17.62
N VAL A 21 9.10 8.58 -17.00
CA VAL A 21 10.27 9.13 -16.28
C VAL A 21 11.52 9.23 -17.13
N ASN A 22 11.41 8.98 -18.44
CA ASN A 22 12.54 8.84 -19.36
C ASN A 22 13.70 8.02 -18.75
N TYR A 23 13.38 6.82 -18.26
CA TYR A 23 14.25 6.05 -17.37
C TYR A 23 15.62 5.70 -18.00
N LYS A 24 15.68 5.54 -19.32
CA LYS A 24 16.94 5.29 -20.05
C LYS A 24 17.95 6.43 -19.91
N ASP A 25 17.48 7.66 -19.71
CA ASP A 25 18.33 8.82 -19.51
C ASP A 25 18.67 9.09 -18.04
N SER A 26 18.13 8.29 -17.11
CA SER A 26 18.42 8.42 -15.68
C SER A 26 19.86 8.03 -15.34
N PRO A 27 20.42 8.57 -14.23
CA PRO A 27 21.71 8.11 -13.69
C PRO A 27 21.72 6.60 -13.39
N ALA A 28 20.59 6.01 -13.00
CA ALA A 28 20.49 4.58 -12.75
C ALA A 28 20.82 3.74 -14.00
N CYS A 29 20.35 4.16 -15.18
CA CYS A 29 20.70 3.50 -16.43
C CYS A 29 22.11 3.90 -16.91
N LYS A 30 22.42 5.20 -16.99
CA LYS A 30 23.68 5.69 -17.58
C LYS A 30 24.93 5.35 -16.77
N GLU A 31 24.84 5.37 -15.45
CA GLU A 31 26.00 5.19 -14.56
C GLU A 31 26.06 3.79 -13.96
N LYS A 32 24.89 3.21 -13.61
CA LYS A 32 24.78 1.91 -12.92
C LYS A 32 24.27 0.77 -13.81
N GLN A 33 24.03 1.04 -15.10
CA GLN A 33 23.60 0.05 -16.09
C GLN A 33 22.28 -0.67 -15.72
N GLN A 34 21.47 -0.05 -14.87
CA GLN A 34 20.15 -0.53 -14.47
C GLN A 34 19.09 0.08 -15.40
N CYS A 35 19.02 -0.42 -16.64
CA CYS A 35 18.23 0.21 -17.71
C CYS A 35 16.84 -0.40 -17.96
N SER A 36 16.44 -1.42 -17.21
CA SER A 36 15.14 -2.08 -17.32
C SER A 36 14.56 -2.31 -15.92
N LEU A 37 13.41 -1.69 -15.64
CA LEU A 37 12.58 -1.94 -14.47
C LEU A 37 11.83 -3.27 -14.60
N VAL A 38 11.56 -3.72 -15.83
CA VAL A 38 10.91 -5.01 -16.11
C VAL A 38 11.83 -6.18 -15.75
N ASP A 39 13.07 -6.14 -16.22
CA ASP A 39 14.04 -7.25 -16.06
C ASP A 39 14.85 -7.16 -14.78
N GLY A 40 14.76 -6.01 -14.08
CA GLY A 40 15.50 -5.77 -12.85
C GLY A 40 15.07 -6.72 -11.72
N LYS A 41 16.05 -7.21 -10.97
CA LYS A 41 15.79 -8.13 -9.85
C LYS A 41 15.38 -7.38 -8.59
N ASN A 42 14.30 -7.83 -7.96
CA ASN A 42 13.92 -7.42 -6.61
C ASN A 42 14.57 -8.32 -5.57
N THR A 43 15.05 -7.73 -4.48
CA THR A 43 15.59 -8.41 -3.30
C THR A 43 14.83 -7.96 -2.07
N PHE A 44 14.16 -8.88 -1.39
CA PHE A 44 13.40 -8.59 -0.19
C PHE A 44 14.25 -8.73 1.09
N SER A 45 13.87 -8.01 2.14
CA SER A 45 14.52 -8.06 3.44
C SER A 45 13.49 -8.07 4.58
N ALA A 46 13.79 -8.79 5.65
CA ALA A 46 12.98 -8.80 6.88
C ALA A 46 13.94 -8.83 8.08
N LYS A 47 14.60 -7.69 8.32
CA LYS A 47 15.56 -7.55 9.41
C LYS A 47 14.81 -7.35 10.72
N TYR A 48 15.35 -7.90 11.81
CA TYR A 48 14.76 -7.73 13.15
C TYR A 48 14.63 -6.24 13.50
N GLN A 49 13.48 -5.86 14.09
CA GLN A 49 13.11 -4.48 14.45
C GLN A 49 13.12 -3.47 13.30
N GLN A 50 13.05 -3.93 12.05
CA GLN A 50 12.89 -3.08 10.88
C GLN A 50 11.64 -3.49 10.10
N GLU A 51 11.13 -2.57 9.29
CA GLU A 51 10.06 -2.90 8.36
C GLU A 51 10.51 -3.97 7.34
N PRO A 52 9.58 -4.83 6.88
CA PRO A 52 9.83 -5.61 5.69
C PRO A 52 10.16 -4.67 4.53
N GLY A 53 11.21 -4.97 3.78
CA GLY A 53 11.74 -4.09 2.75
C GLY A 53 11.94 -4.79 1.41
N VAL A 54 12.10 -3.98 0.38
CA VAL A 54 12.50 -4.43 -0.95
C VAL A 54 13.51 -3.44 -1.55
N SER A 55 14.52 -3.98 -2.21
CA SER A 55 15.44 -3.24 -3.08
C SER A 55 15.26 -3.72 -4.51
N GLY A 56 15.29 -2.81 -5.48
CA GLY A 56 15.07 -3.13 -6.90
C GLY A 56 13.91 -2.35 -7.53
N PRO A 57 13.46 -2.75 -8.73
CA PRO A 57 12.46 -2.01 -9.49
C PRO A 57 11.14 -1.77 -8.78
N LEU A 58 10.70 -2.68 -7.90
CA LEU A 58 9.44 -2.53 -7.17
C LEU A 58 9.50 -1.31 -6.24
N LYS A 59 10.65 -1.06 -5.60
CA LYS A 59 10.86 0.14 -4.78
C LYS A 59 10.84 1.41 -5.62
N VAL A 60 11.53 1.41 -6.76
CA VAL A 60 11.56 2.55 -7.68
C VAL A 60 10.16 2.87 -8.19
N GLY A 61 9.42 1.83 -8.60
CA GLY A 61 8.03 1.93 -9.04
C GLY A 61 7.11 2.52 -7.98
N ASN A 62 7.15 1.98 -6.75
CA ASN A 62 6.38 2.53 -5.64
C ASN A 62 6.74 3.99 -5.36
N SER A 63 8.02 4.31 -5.20
CA SER A 63 8.46 5.66 -4.83
C SER A 63 8.03 6.72 -5.84
N LEU A 64 8.15 6.44 -7.14
CA LEU A 64 7.74 7.38 -8.19
C LEU A 64 6.22 7.52 -8.28
N VAL A 65 5.49 6.41 -8.29
CA VAL A 65 4.03 6.44 -8.40
C VAL A 65 3.38 7.07 -7.17
N ASP A 66 3.93 6.85 -5.99
CA ASP A 66 3.48 7.51 -4.75
C ASP A 66 3.69 9.03 -4.84
N ALA A 67 4.86 9.48 -5.32
CA ALA A 67 5.10 10.89 -5.55
C ALA A 67 4.10 11.50 -6.56
N PHE A 68 3.81 10.82 -7.67
CA PHE A 68 2.81 11.29 -8.63
C PHE A 68 1.41 11.36 -8.02
N THR A 69 1.03 10.34 -7.26
CA THR A 69 -0.27 10.28 -6.58
C THR A 69 -0.43 11.44 -5.60
N LEU A 70 0.61 11.74 -4.82
CA LEU A 70 0.61 12.86 -3.88
C LEU A 70 0.58 14.23 -4.59
N GLN A 71 1.33 14.40 -5.69
CA GLN A 71 1.26 15.63 -6.50
C GLN A 71 -0.17 15.89 -6.99
N TYR A 72 -0.86 14.83 -7.43
CA TYR A 72 -2.26 14.92 -7.87
C TYR A 72 -3.18 15.35 -6.73
N TYR A 73 -3.07 14.74 -5.55
CA TYR A 73 -3.89 15.10 -4.40
C TYR A 73 -3.60 16.49 -3.82
N GLU A 74 -2.35 16.92 -3.88
CA GLU A 74 -1.95 18.28 -3.47
C GLU A 74 -2.51 19.35 -4.42
N GLY A 75 -3.08 18.96 -5.57
CA GLY A 75 -3.71 19.87 -6.51
C GLY A 75 -2.69 20.62 -7.37
N PHE A 76 -1.53 20.02 -7.63
CA PHE A 76 -0.57 20.58 -8.57
C PHE A 76 -1.22 20.74 -9.96
N PRO A 77 -0.86 21.79 -10.73
CA PRO A 77 -1.20 21.85 -12.14
C PRO A 77 -0.82 20.56 -12.86
N MET A 78 -1.64 20.10 -13.79
CA MET A 78 -1.46 18.77 -14.42
C MET A 78 -0.12 18.64 -15.17
N ASP A 79 0.47 19.73 -15.66
CA ASP A 79 1.80 19.77 -16.25
C ASP A 79 2.94 19.57 -15.24
N GLN A 80 2.66 19.69 -13.95
CA GLN A 80 3.62 19.41 -12.87
C GLN A 80 3.44 18.02 -12.26
N VAL A 81 2.24 17.44 -12.35
CA VAL A 81 1.97 16.05 -11.93
C VAL A 81 2.62 15.10 -12.92
N ALA A 82 3.68 14.41 -12.50
CA ALA A 82 4.48 13.55 -13.39
C ALA A 82 4.85 14.25 -14.72
N TRP A 83 5.13 15.55 -14.65
CA TRP A 83 5.44 16.40 -15.82
C TRP A 83 4.36 16.44 -16.91
N GLY A 84 3.09 16.14 -16.58
CA GLY A 84 1.99 16.09 -17.56
C GLY A 84 1.96 14.83 -18.44
N GLU A 85 2.77 13.83 -18.12
CA GLU A 85 2.87 12.60 -18.92
C GLU A 85 1.76 11.57 -18.62
N ILE A 86 1.08 11.69 -17.47
CA ILE A 86 -0.10 10.88 -17.16
C ILE A 86 -1.36 11.59 -17.66
N LYS A 87 -1.97 11.05 -18.72
CA LYS A 87 -3.03 11.71 -19.50
C LYS A 87 -4.40 11.05 -19.37
N SER A 88 -4.50 9.94 -18.66
CA SER A 88 -5.75 9.18 -18.56
C SER A 88 -5.87 8.38 -17.26
N ASP A 89 -7.10 8.15 -16.82
CA ASP A 89 -7.42 7.30 -15.66
C ASP A 89 -6.91 5.87 -15.83
N GLN A 90 -6.88 5.37 -17.07
CA GLN A 90 -6.35 4.04 -17.35
C GLN A 90 -4.84 3.97 -17.08
N GLN A 91 -4.07 5.02 -17.42
CA GLN A 91 -2.66 5.08 -17.06
C GLN A 91 -2.46 5.12 -15.55
N TRP A 92 -3.28 5.91 -14.83
CA TRP A 92 -3.28 5.92 -13.36
C TRP A 92 -3.53 4.53 -12.77
N LYS A 93 -4.54 3.80 -13.28
CA LYS A 93 -4.87 2.45 -12.83
C LYS A 93 -3.77 1.44 -13.14
N VAL A 94 -3.03 1.61 -14.23
CA VAL A 94 -1.88 0.76 -14.57
C VAL A 94 -0.70 1.07 -13.64
N LEU A 95 -0.37 2.34 -13.43
CA LEU A 95 0.73 2.77 -12.57
C LEU A 95 0.48 2.43 -11.10
N SER A 96 -0.74 2.63 -10.60
CA SER A 96 -1.09 2.38 -9.19
C SER A 96 -0.88 0.92 -8.77
N LYS A 97 -0.85 -0.03 -9.72
CA LYS A 97 -0.46 -1.41 -9.45
C LYS A 97 0.94 -1.54 -8.85
N LEU A 98 1.89 -0.65 -9.17
CA LEU A 98 3.23 -0.66 -8.59
C LEU A 98 3.19 -0.27 -7.11
N LYS A 99 2.46 0.79 -6.77
CA LYS A 99 2.26 1.25 -5.38
C LYS A 99 1.52 0.19 -4.56
N ASN A 100 0.38 -0.26 -5.04
CA ASN A 100 -0.42 -1.28 -4.36
C ASN A 100 0.34 -2.61 -4.25
N GLY A 101 1.02 -3.02 -5.33
CA GLY A 101 1.81 -4.24 -5.38
C GLY A 101 3.02 -4.23 -4.45
N TYR A 102 3.65 -3.06 -4.24
CA TYR A 102 4.68 -2.87 -3.23
C TYR A 102 4.14 -3.10 -1.83
N GLN A 103 3.02 -2.46 -1.49
CA GLN A 103 2.37 -2.63 -0.19
C GLN A 103 1.94 -4.08 0.06
N ASP A 104 1.28 -4.70 -0.93
CA ASP A 104 0.86 -6.09 -0.87
C ASP A 104 2.07 -7.01 -0.64
N SER A 105 3.15 -6.81 -1.42
CA SER A 105 4.35 -7.64 -1.31
C SER A 105 5.00 -7.59 0.07
N LEU A 106 4.98 -6.44 0.74
CA LEU A 106 5.66 -6.24 2.02
C LEU A 106 4.77 -6.55 3.23
N PHE A 107 3.48 -6.25 3.18
CA PHE A 107 2.62 -6.22 4.36
C PHE A 107 1.43 -7.19 4.32
N THR A 108 1.13 -7.83 3.18
CA THR A 108 -0.06 -8.70 3.06
C THR A 108 0.25 -10.19 2.93
N SER A 109 1.52 -10.62 3.06
CA SER A 109 1.79 -12.04 3.29
C SER A 109 1.36 -12.44 4.72
N PRO A 110 0.59 -13.53 4.92
CA PRO A 110 -0.02 -13.84 6.21
C PRO A 110 0.96 -13.90 7.39
N GLU A 111 2.15 -14.44 7.17
CA GLU A 111 3.18 -14.62 8.20
C GLU A 111 3.77 -13.28 8.63
N VAL A 112 4.09 -12.40 7.66
CA VAL A 112 4.58 -11.05 7.94
C VAL A 112 3.49 -10.22 8.59
N ALA A 113 2.27 -10.22 8.02
CA ALA A 113 1.13 -9.45 8.50
C ALA A 113 0.83 -9.75 9.98
N ARG A 114 0.70 -11.04 10.35
CA ARG A 114 0.46 -11.45 11.74
C ARG A 114 1.54 -10.95 12.70
N ASN A 115 2.79 -10.96 12.27
CA ASN A 115 3.90 -10.52 13.11
C ASN A 115 3.94 -8.98 13.24
N VAL A 116 3.92 -8.25 12.12
CA VAL A 116 4.08 -6.79 12.12
C VAL A 116 2.84 -6.06 12.66
N ALA A 117 1.64 -6.62 12.47
CA ALA A 117 0.40 -6.04 12.98
C ALA A 117 0.11 -6.41 14.44
N LYS A 118 0.88 -7.31 15.06
CA LYS A 118 0.61 -7.85 16.42
C LYS A 118 0.29 -6.76 17.45
N PRO A 119 1.05 -5.64 17.55
CA PRO A 119 0.74 -4.60 18.53
C PRO A 119 -0.63 -3.94 18.28
N LEU A 120 -0.97 -3.67 17.01
CA LEU A 120 -2.23 -3.03 16.65
C LEU A 120 -3.42 -3.98 16.82
N VAL A 121 -3.28 -5.25 16.42
CA VAL A 121 -4.29 -6.29 16.67
C VAL A 121 -4.55 -6.42 18.18
N SER A 122 -3.49 -6.49 18.99
CA SER A 122 -3.64 -6.58 20.45
C SER A 122 -4.30 -5.34 21.05
N TYR A 123 -4.02 -4.15 20.54
CA TYR A 123 -4.68 -2.92 20.98
C TYR A 123 -6.18 -2.94 20.65
N ILE A 124 -6.54 -3.31 19.42
CA ILE A 124 -7.94 -3.37 18.97
C ILE A 124 -8.71 -4.44 19.74
N ASP A 125 -8.12 -5.62 19.96
CA ASP A 125 -8.70 -6.68 20.79
C ASP A 125 -9.00 -6.19 22.21
N LYS A 126 -8.06 -5.49 22.84
CA LYS A 126 -8.30 -4.90 24.17
C LYS A 126 -9.44 -3.88 24.15
N ALA A 127 -9.38 -2.91 23.25
CA ALA A 127 -10.34 -1.82 23.21
C ALA A 127 -11.77 -2.30 22.86
N LEU A 128 -11.91 -3.31 22.00
CA LEU A 128 -13.21 -3.76 21.49
C LEU A 128 -13.75 -5.00 22.22
N VAL A 129 -12.89 -5.83 22.82
CA VAL A 129 -13.24 -7.13 23.40
C VAL A 129 -12.91 -7.21 24.89
N THR A 130 -11.63 -7.25 25.28
CA THR A 130 -11.25 -7.63 26.67
C THR A 130 -11.52 -6.51 27.68
N ASP A 131 -11.20 -5.27 27.34
CA ASP A 131 -11.27 -4.09 28.22
C ASP A 131 -12.43 -3.17 27.79
N ARG A 132 -13.43 -3.75 27.12
CA ARG A 132 -14.52 -3.04 26.44
C ARG A 132 -15.36 -2.12 27.34
N THR A 133 -15.38 -2.38 28.64
CA THR A 133 -16.18 -1.63 29.64
C THR A 133 -15.45 -0.39 30.14
N SER A 134 -14.12 -0.38 30.08
CA SER A 134 -13.27 0.78 30.42
C SER A 134 -12.82 1.57 29.19
N ALA A 135 -12.98 1.01 27.99
CA ALA A 135 -12.68 1.68 26.74
C ALA A 135 -13.58 2.91 26.50
N PRO A 136 -13.05 4.00 25.91
CA PRO A 136 -13.84 5.16 25.54
C PRO A 136 -14.83 4.79 24.42
N LYS A 137 -15.94 5.54 24.33
CA LYS A 137 -16.97 5.31 23.29
C LYS A 137 -16.43 5.45 21.87
N ILE A 138 -15.44 6.33 21.68
CA ILE A 138 -14.81 6.61 20.39
C ILE A 138 -13.30 6.65 20.62
N THR A 139 -12.57 5.87 19.83
CA THR A 139 -11.11 5.88 19.76
C THR A 139 -10.71 6.23 18.34
N VAL A 140 -9.72 7.12 18.20
CA VAL A 140 -9.11 7.44 16.90
C VAL A 140 -7.65 7.04 16.95
N LEU A 141 -7.26 6.08 16.12
CA LEU A 141 -5.87 5.68 15.91
C LEU A 141 -5.42 6.23 14.56
N VAL A 142 -4.39 7.08 14.58
CA VAL A 142 -3.77 7.62 13.38
C VAL A 142 -2.48 6.83 13.15
N GLY A 143 -2.40 6.15 12.00
CA GLY A 143 -1.26 5.32 11.64
C GLY A 143 -0.96 5.42 10.16
N HIS A 144 -0.31 4.39 9.63
CA HIS A 144 0.15 4.30 8.26
C HIS A 144 -0.66 3.30 7.44
N ASP A 145 -0.52 3.42 6.12
CA ASP A 145 -1.06 2.50 5.14
C ASP A 145 -0.60 1.04 5.39
N SER A 146 0.66 0.86 5.79
CA SER A 146 1.26 -0.40 6.23
C SER A 146 0.55 -1.01 7.44
N ASN A 147 0.07 -0.18 8.38
CA ASN A 147 -0.72 -0.66 9.52
C ASN A 147 -2.07 -1.19 9.05
N ILE A 148 -2.75 -0.50 8.13
CA ILE A 148 -4.04 -0.96 7.59
C ILE A 148 -3.86 -2.26 6.79
N ALA A 149 -2.88 -2.30 5.88
CA ALA A 149 -2.64 -3.46 5.02
C ALA A 149 -2.34 -4.74 5.85
N SER A 150 -1.44 -4.61 6.83
CA SER A 150 -1.08 -5.74 7.70
C SER A 150 -2.20 -6.10 8.68
N LEU A 151 -2.94 -5.13 9.23
CA LEU A 151 -4.09 -5.37 10.10
C LEU A 151 -5.18 -6.17 9.40
N LEU A 152 -5.61 -5.73 8.22
CA LEU A 152 -6.70 -6.39 7.47
C LEU A 152 -6.32 -7.82 7.09
N THR A 153 -5.06 -8.04 6.72
CA THR A 153 -4.55 -9.39 6.44
C THR A 153 -4.47 -10.24 7.70
N ALA A 154 -3.98 -9.69 8.82
CA ALA A 154 -3.84 -10.42 10.08
C ALA A 154 -5.20 -10.87 10.66
N LEU A 155 -6.26 -10.10 10.38
CA LEU A 155 -7.64 -10.40 10.76
C LEU A 155 -8.42 -11.20 9.69
N ASP A 156 -7.75 -11.67 8.64
CA ASP A 156 -8.33 -12.50 7.56
C ASP A 156 -9.56 -11.85 6.89
N PHE A 157 -9.46 -10.56 6.58
CA PHE A 157 -10.53 -9.86 5.86
C PHE A 157 -10.73 -10.43 4.45
N LYS A 158 -11.99 -10.52 4.04
CA LYS A 158 -12.34 -10.81 2.64
C LYS A 158 -11.75 -9.74 1.71
N PRO A 159 -11.39 -10.09 0.47
CA PRO A 159 -10.96 -9.11 -0.52
C PRO A 159 -12.01 -8.01 -0.71
N TYR A 160 -11.53 -6.78 -0.90
CA TYR A 160 -12.36 -5.61 -1.15
C TYR A 160 -11.80 -4.78 -2.31
N GLN A 161 -12.66 -3.93 -2.86
CA GLN A 161 -12.30 -2.94 -3.85
C GLN A 161 -13.01 -1.63 -3.50
N LEU A 162 -12.26 -0.53 -3.48
CA LEU A 162 -12.80 0.81 -3.27
C LEU A 162 -13.20 1.39 -4.62
N HIS A 163 -14.40 1.94 -4.72
CA HIS A 163 -14.82 2.69 -5.90
C HIS A 163 -14.12 4.05 -5.94
N ASP A 164 -13.93 4.60 -7.14
CA ASP A 164 -13.36 5.92 -7.38
C ASP A 164 -11.98 6.16 -6.73
N GLN A 165 -11.22 5.08 -6.51
CA GLN A 165 -9.95 5.13 -5.81
C GLN A 165 -8.95 4.12 -6.39
N ASN A 166 -7.75 4.61 -6.67
CA ASN A 166 -6.65 3.84 -7.21
C ASN A 166 -5.81 3.15 -6.12
N GLU A 167 -5.78 3.71 -4.92
CA GLU A 167 -5.05 3.16 -3.77
C GLU A 167 -5.90 2.12 -3.01
N ARG A 168 -5.28 1.02 -2.56
CA ARG A 168 -5.96 0.06 -1.67
C ARG A 168 -6.20 0.64 -0.27
N THR A 169 -5.26 1.45 0.20
CA THR A 169 -5.24 2.13 1.50
C THR A 169 -5.11 3.64 1.25
N PRO A 170 -6.23 4.34 1.01
CA PRO A 170 -6.22 5.71 0.49
C PRO A 170 -5.66 6.72 1.49
N ILE A 171 -5.12 7.82 0.98
CA ILE A 171 -4.81 8.97 1.82
C ILE A 171 -6.05 9.41 2.62
N GLY A 172 -5.90 9.58 3.93
CA GLY A 172 -7.00 9.94 4.84
C GLY A 172 -8.08 8.85 5.04
N GLY A 173 -7.93 7.67 4.42
CA GLY A 173 -8.82 6.53 4.58
C GLY A 173 -8.86 6.00 6.02
N LYS A 174 -9.99 5.42 6.42
CA LYS A 174 -10.22 4.93 7.79
C LYS A 174 -10.92 3.58 7.75
N ILE A 175 -10.47 2.66 8.59
CA ILE A 175 -11.23 1.45 8.93
C ILE A 175 -11.99 1.74 10.22
N VAL A 176 -13.33 1.68 10.17
CA VAL A 176 -14.19 2.03 11.30
C VAL A 176 -14.89 0.77 11.81
N PHE A 177 -14.39 0.23 12.91
CA PHE A 177 -15.06 -0.84 13.64
C PHE A 177 -16.23 -0.26 14.44
N GLN A 178 -17.39 -0.91 14.37
CA GLN A 178 -18.61 -0.44 15.02
C GLN A 178 -19.22 -1.58 15.82
N ARG A 179 -19.52 -1.33 17.09
CA ARG A 179 -20.32 -2.22 17.93
C ARG A 179 -21.73 -1.68 17.99
N TRP A 180 -22.70 -2.51 17.60
CA TRP A 180 -24.12 -2.20 17.64
C TRP A 180 -24.78 -2.99 18.76
N HIS A 181 -25.96 -2.57 19.21
CA HIS A 181 -26.79 -3.35 20.13
C HIS A 181 -28.15 -3.54 19.48
N ASP A 182 -28.55 -4.79 19.28
CA ASP A 182 -29.88 -5.16 18.80
C ASP A 182 -30.85 -5.16 19.99
N SER A 183 -31.64 -4.09 20.10
CA SER A 183 -32.62 -3.93 21.18
C SER A 183 -33.77 -4.94 21.10
N LYS A 184 -34.07 -5.52 19.92
CA LYS A 184 -35.14 -6.52 19.78
C LYS A 184 -34.72 -7.87 20.33
N ALA A 185 -33.47 -8.24 20.09
CA ALA A 185 -32.89 -9.49 20.56
C ALA A 185 -32.11 -9.34 21.88
N ASN A 186 -31.98 -8.12 22.40
CA ASN A 186 -31.20 -7.74 23.58
C ASN A 186 -29.78 -8.35 23.56
N ARG A 187 -29.06 -8.13 22.46
CA ARG A 187 -27.69 -8.61 22.28
C ARG A 187 -26.82 -7.57 21.60
N ASP A 188 -25.54 -7.58 21.98
CA ASP A 188 -24.49 -6.84 21.29
C ASP A 188 -24.03 -7.58 20.02
#